data_AF-A0A7S7TUM9-F1
#
_entry.id   AF-A0A7S7TUM9-F1
#
_cell.length_a   1.000
_cell.length_b   1.000
_cell.length_c   1.000
_cell.angle_alpha   90.00
_cell.angle_beta   90.00
_cell.angle_gamma   90.00
#
_symmetry.space_group_name_H-M   'P 1'
#
loop_
_entity.id
_entity.type
_entity.pdbx_description
1 polymer ?
#
loop_
_entity_poly.entity_id
_entity_poly.type
_entity_poly.pdbx_seq_one_letter_code
_entity_poly.pdbx_strand_id
1 'polypeptide(L)' 'MHPTDAETARLMKVTEAIVRELDRQGVADALVKLRFDALDVAKAAIRAADGDVVPFRKPRS' A
#
# COMPACT_ATOMS: atom_id res chain seq x y z
N MET A 1 -6.44 -15.29 -12.13
CA MET A 1 -7.59 -14.39 -12.32
C MET A 1 -7.03 -13.00 -12.55
N HIS A 2 -7.42 -12.32 -13.62
CA HIS A 2 -7.02 -10.93 -13.85
C HIS A 2 -7.91 -9.99 -13.03
N PRO A 3 -7.36 -8.90 -12.46
CA PRO A 3 -8.17 -7.92 -11.75
C PRO A 3 -9.21 -7.31 -12.70
N THR A 4 -10.38 -7.01 -12.16
CA THR A 4 -11.43 -6.24 -12.82
C THR A 4 -10.98 -4.79 -13.03
N ASP A 5 -11.67 -4.07 -13.92
CA ASP A 5 -11.42 -2.64 -14.14
C ASP A 5 -11.61 -1.83 -12.85
N ALA A 6 -12.58 -2.20 -12.02
CA ALA A 6 -12.84 -1.56 -10.73
C ALA A 6 -11.69 -1.78 -9.73
N GLU A 7 -11.18 -3.01 -9.65
CA GLU A 7 -10.02 -3.33 -8.80
C GLU A 7 -8.76 -2.60 -9.27
N THR A 8 -8.55 -2.54 -10.59
CA THR A 8 -7.43 -1.80 -11.20
C THR A 8 -7.53 -0.30 -10.89
N ALA A 9 -8.71 0.30 -11.07
CA ALA A 9 -8.94 1.71 -10.77
C ALA A 9 -8.73 2.03 -9.29
N ARG A 10 -9.18 1.14 -8.38
CA ARG A 10 -8.94 1.30 -6.94
C ARG A 10 -7.44 1.23 -6.63
N LEU A 11 -6.72 0.26 -7.18
CA LEU A 11 -5.28 0.10 -6.98
C LEU A 11 -4.50 1.34 -7.46
N MET A 12 -4.83 1.88 -8.64
CA MET A 12 -4.21 3.09 -9.17
C MET A 12 -4.43 4.30 -8.24
N LYS A 13 -5.66 4.55 -7.80
CA LYS A 13 -5.98 5.68 -6.90
C LYS A 13 -5.24 5.59 -5.57
N VAL A 14 -5.16 4.39 -4.98
CA VAL A 14 -4.45 4.18 -3.71
C VAL A 14 -2.95 4.36 -3.89
N THR A 15 -2.38 3.81 -4.97
CA THR A 15 -0.96 3.98 -5.30
C THR A 15 -0.60 5.45 -5.48
N GLU A 16 -1.43 6.20 -6.22
CA GLU A 16 -1.24 7.63 -6.43
C GLU A 16 -1.30 8.41 -5.10
N ALA A 17 -2.27 8.11 -4.24
CA ALA A 17 -2.38 8.76 -2.93
C ALA A 17 -1.14 8.51 -2.06
N ILE A 18 -0.62 7.27 -2.07
CA ILE A 18 0.63 6.92 -1.37
C ILE A 18 1.80 7.72 -1.93
N VAL A 19 2.01 7.71 -3.25
CA VAL A 19 3.13 8.44 -3.87
C VAL A 19 3.06 9.94 -3.57
N ARG A 20 1.88 10.56 -3.69
CA ARG A 20 1.68 11.98 -3.37
C ARG A 20 2.01 12.29 -1.92
N GLU A 21 1.65 11.41 -0.99
CA GLU A 21 1.94 11.60 0.43
C GLU A 21 3.44 11.47 0.75
N LEU A 22 4.11 10.50 0.13
CA LEU A 22 5.55 10.32 0.27
C LEU A 22 6.35 11.50 -0.29
N ASP A 23 5.90 12.06 -1.41
CA ASP A 23 6.45 13.29 -1.98
C ASP A 23 6.20 14.49 -1.06
N ARG A 24 4.97 14.65 -0.56
CA ARG A 24 4.59 15.72 0.40
C ARG A 24 5.43 15.68 1.68
N GLN A 25 5.82 14.48 2.15
CA GLN A 25 6.68 14.30 3.31
C GLN A 25 8.18 14.49 3.00
N GLY A 26 8.55 14.67 1.73
CA GLY A 26 9.94 14.84 1.31
C GLY A 26 10.79 13.57 1.42
N VAL A 27 10.16 12.38 1.40
CA VAL A 27 10.88 11.10 1.56
C VAL A 27 11.07 10.34 0.24
N ALA A 28 10.57 10.86 -0.88
CA ALA A 28 10.62 10.20 -2.18
C ALA A 28 12.04 9.73 -2.57
N ASP A 29 13.04 10.61 -2.44
CA ASP A 29 14.43 10.29 -2.79
C ASP A 29 15.03 9.16 -1.93
N ALA A 30 14.68 9.11 -0.65
CA ALA A 30 15.14 8.06 0.25
C ALA A 30 14.49 6.70 -0.13
N LEU A 31 13.22 6.72 -0.49
CA LEU A 31 12.47 5.52 -0.86
C LEU A 31 12.91 4.94 -2.21
N VAL A 32 13.30 5.78 -3.17
CA VAL A 32 13.91 5.32 -4.43
C VAL A 32 15.20 4.53 -4.15
N LYS A 33 16.07 5.03 -3.25
CA LYS A 33 17.31 4.33 -2.87
C LYS A 33 17.04 2.99 -2.20
N LEU A 34 15.95 2.89 -1.45
CA LEU A 34 15.50 1.67 -0.79
C LEU A 34 14.73 0.72 -1.71
N ARG A 35 14.54 1.07 -3.00
CA ARG A 35 13.74 0.30 -3.97
C ARG A 35 12.32 0.01 -3.45
N PHE A 36 11.76 1.00 -2.75
CA PHE A 36 10.41 0.89 -2.19
C PHE A 36 9.38 0.76 -3.31
N ASP A 37 8.49 -0.23 -3.18
CA ASP A 37 7.41 -0.45 -4.14
C ASP A 37 6.07 0.05 -3.58
N ALA A 38 5.64 1.22 -4.04
CA ALA A 38 4.35 1.82 -3.66
C ALA A 38 3.15 0.97 -4.10
N LEU A 39 3.28 0.16 -5.17
CA LEU A 39 2.23 -0.72 -5.64
C LEU A 39 1.97 -1.85 -4.65
N ASP A 40 3.04 -2.41 -4.07
CA ASP A 40 2.92 -3.46 -3.07
C ASP A 40 2.32 -2.95 -1.76
N VAL A 41 2.66 -1.73 -1.35
CA VAL A 41 2.01 -1.07 -0.21
C VAL A 41 0.54 -0.79 -0.49
N ALA A 42 0.18 -0.35 -1.70
CA ALA A 42 -1.21 -0.16 -2.08
C ALA A 42 -2.01 -1.47 -2.00
N LYS A 43 -1.46 -2.59 -2.46
CA LYS A 43 -2.10 -3.93 -2.32
C LYS A 43 -2.27 -4.32 -0.86
N ALA A 44 -1.29 -4.05 0.00
CA ALA A 44 -1.39 -4.33 1.43
C ALA A 44 -2.45 -3.46 2.12
N ALA A 45 -2.48 -2.17 1.82
CA ALA A 45 -3.48 -1.24 2.34
C ALA A 45 -4.91 -1.62 1.92
N ILE A 46 -5.09 -2.03 0.66
CA ILE A 46 -6.37 -2.53 0.15
C ILE A 46 -6.82 -3.78 0.91
N ARG A 47 -5.96 -4.78 1.03
CA ARG A 47 -6.26 -6.02 1.78
C ARG A 47 -6.66 -5.73 3.22
N ALA A 48 -5.90 -4.86 3.90
CA ALA A 48 -6.21 -4.46 5.25
C ALA A 48 -7.57 -3.75 5.36
N ALA A 49 -7.89 -2.85 4.42
CA ALA A 49 -9.19 -2.19 4.36
C ALA A 49 -10.34 -3.17 4.07
N ASP A 50 -10.06 -4.24 3.34
CA ASP A 50 -11.02 -5.32 3.04
C ASP A 50 -11.12 -6.34 4.18
N GLY A 51 -10.39 -6.13 5.29
CA GLY A 51 -10.41 -6.98 6.47
C GLY A 51 -9.46 -8.19 6.40
N ASP A 52 -8.67 -8.32 5.34
CA ASP A 52 -7.59 -9.31 5.23
C ASP A 52 -6.37 -8.81 6.02
N VAL A 53 -6.43 -9.00 7.33
CA VAL A 53 -5.40 -8.62 8.29
C VAL A 53 -4.92 -9.84 9.07
N VAL A 54 -3.61 -9.93 9.32
CA VAL A 54 -3.07 -10.92 10.26
C VAL A 54 -3.39 -10.44 11.68
N PRO A 55 -4.10 -11.23 12.51
CA PRO A 55 -4.37 -10.84 13.89
C PRO A 55 -3.07 -10.70 14.67
N PHE A 56 -2.85 -9.54 15.28
CA PHE A 56 -1.75 -9.38 16.22
C PHE A 56 -2.00 -10.28 17.43
N ARG A 57 -1.25 -11.38 17.54
CA ARG A 57 -1.26 -12.20 18.75
C ARG A 57 -0.58 -11.38 19.85
N LYS A 58 -1.32 -11.05 20.92
CA LYS A 58 -0.68 -10.55 22.14
C LYS A 58 0.35 -11.59 22.61
N PRO A 59 1.56 -11.18 23.02
CA PRO A 59 2.46 -12.08 23.70
C PRO A 59 1.70 -12.71 24.87
N ARG A 60 1.74 -14.04 24.99
CA ARG A 60 1.28 -14.70 26.21
C ARG A 60 2.25 -14.26 27.31
N SER A 61 1.78 -13.36 28.18
CA SER A 61 2.39 -13.06 29.48
C SER A 61 2.48 -14.31 30.34
#